data_AF-X1NRL5-F1
#
_entry.id   AF-X1NRL5-F1
#
_cell.length_a   1.000
_cell.length_b   1.000
_cell.length_c   1.000
_cell.angle_alpha   90.00
_cell.angle_beta   90.00
_cell.angle_gamma   90.00
#
_symmetry.space_group_name_H-M   'P 1'
#
loop_
_entity.id
_entity.type
_entity.pdbx_description
1 polymer ?
#
loop_
_entity_poly.entity_id
_entity_poly.type
_entity_poly.pdbx_seq_one_letter_code
_entity_poly.pdbx_strand_id
1 'polypeptide(L)'
;MGTDEKTLEAARKIKRYEDATPKYDRQLGWSWHNVGVYPGTLNAMVVQGLVEVTYKSHSFTHYELTDKGKLLAEAGEMASKAPTVSLPEVPDDLFDDIVGYDDVKELLLGSLSVSKPV
;
A
#
# COMPACT_ATOMS: atom_id res chain seq x y z
N MET A 1 -15.45 -16.15 1.68
CA MET A 1 -15.41 -14.95 2.53
C MET A 1 -14.77 -13.86 1.70
N GLY A 2 -15.53 -12.90 1.19
CA GLY A 2 -14.96 -11.76 0.49
C GLY A 2 -14.23 -10.88 1.51
N THR A 3 -12.92 -10.73 1.37
CA THR A 3 -12.16 -9.81 2.20
C THR A 3 -12.59 -8.40 1.84
N ASP A 4 -13.18 -7.68 2.79
CA ASP A 4 -13.59 -6.31 2.57
C ASP A 4 -12.36 -5.41 2.41
N GLU A 5 -12.36 -4.54 1.40
CA GLU A 5 -11.24 -3.63 1.07
C GLU A 5 -10.78 -2.83 2.29
N LYS A 6 -11.73 -2.45 3.15
CA LYS A 6 -11.48 -1.73 4.40
C LYS A 6 -10.63 -2.53 5.38
N THR A 7 -10.85 -3.84 5.50
CA THR A 7 -10.05 -4.72 6.34
C THR A 7 -8.64 -4.88 5.80
N LEU A 8 -8.47 -4.96 4.47
CA LEU A 8 -7.15 -5.03 3.86
C LEU A 8 -6.36 -3.73 4.11
N GLU A 9 -6.98 -2.58 3.89
CA GLU A 9 -6.38 -1.27 4.15
C GLU A 9 -6.03 -1.10 5.64
N ALA A 10 -6.94 -1.48 6.53
CA ALA A 10 -6.71 -1.46 7.97
C ALA A 10 -5.53 -2.36 8.37
N ALA A 11 -5.46 -3.59 7.85
CA ALA A 11 -4.37 -4.52 8.11
C ALA A 11 -3.02 -3.95 7.67
N ARG A 12 -2.95 -3.31 6.50
CA ARG A 12 -1.72 -2.63 6.04
C ARG A 12 -1.32 -1.48 6.96
N LYS A 13 -2.27 -0.64 7.36
CA LYS A 13 -2.00 0.49 8.26
C LYS A 13 -1.48 0.02 9.61
N ILE A 14 -2.07 -1.05 10.15
CA ILE A 14 -1.63 -1.68 11.40
C ILE A 14 -0.21 -2.24 11.23
N LYS A 15 0.05 -3.04 10.19
CA LYS A 15 1.38 -3.62 9.94
C LYS A 15 2.48 -2.54 9.88
N ARG A 16 2.25 -1.46 9.13
CA ARG A 16 3.19 -0.32 9.06
C ARG A 16 3.48 0.31 10.42
N TYR A 17 2.45 0.43 11.26
CA TYR A 17 2.64 0.92 12.63
C TYR A 17 3.45 -0.07 13.47
N GLU A 18 3.21 -1.37 13.31
CA GLU A 18 3.95 -2.41 14.01
C GLU A 18 5.43 -2.48 13.61
N ASP A 19 5.72 -2.29 12.33
CA ASP A 19 7.09 -2.27 11.79
C ASP A 19 7.85 -1.01 12.25
N ALA A 20 7.15 0.13 12.36
CA ALA A 20 7.73 1.38 12.82
C ALA A 20 7.98 1.43 14.34
N THR A 21 7.20 0.67 15.12
CA THR A 21 7.30 0.66 16.58
C THR A 21 7.62 -0.76 17.06
N PRO A 22 8.85 -1.06 17.51
CA PRO A 22 9.22 -2.40 17.96
C PRO A 22 8.35 -2.89 19.14
N LYS A 23 8.21 -4.21 19.29
CA LYS A 23 7.41 -4.83 20.35
C LYS A 23 7.85 -4.42 21.78
N TYR A 24 9.13 -4.10 21.97
CA TYR A 24 9.67 -3.63 23.25
C TYR A 24 9.02 -2.32 23.72
N ASP A 25 8.69 -1.41 22.80
CA ASP A 25 8.02 -0.14 23.11
C ASP A 25 6.49 -0.30 23.26
N ARG A 26 5.94 -1.47 22.89
CA ARG A 26 4.50 -1.80 22.92
C ARG A 26 4.25 -3.01 23.82
N GLN A 27 4.73 -2.96 25.06
CA GLN A 27 4.66 -4.09 26.01
C GLN A 27 3.25 -4.70 26.17
N LEU A 28 2.19 -3.92 25.94
CA LEU A 28 0.79 -4.36 26.03
C LEU A 28 0.06 -4.42 24.67
N GLY A 29 0.74 -4.13 23.55
CA GLY A 29 0.12 -3.95 22.24
C GLY A 29 -0.33 -2.50 21.97
N TRP A 30 -1.14 -2.30 20.93
CA TRP A 30 -1.58 -0.97 20.48
C TRP A 30 -3.08 -0.77 20.64
N SER A 31 -3.50 0.48 20.83
CA SER A 31 -4.92 0.86 20.87
C SER A 31 -5.38 1.39 19.51
N TRP A 32 -6.70 1.49 19.33
CA TRP A 32 -7.30 2.05 18.12
C TRP A 32 -6.82 3.49 17.82
N HIS A 33 -6.49 4.27 18.85
CA HIS A 33 -5.93 5.62 18.72
C HIS A 33 -4.53 5.62 18.09
N ASN A 34 -3.73 4.57 18.32
CA ASN A 34 -2.36 4.50 17.81
C ASN A 34 -2.32 4.19 16.31
N VAL A 35 -3.17 3.25 15.87
CA VAL A 35 -3.23 2.83 14.47
C VAL A 35 -4.21 3.67 13.64
N GLY A 36 -5.07 4.46 14.29
CA GLY A 36 -6.08 5.30 13.64
C GLY A 36 -7.06 4.48 12.78
N VAL A 37 -7.50 3.33 13.31
CA VAL A 37 -8.51 2.45 12.68
C VAL A 37 -9.76 2.50 13.55
N TYR A 38 -10.93 2.60 12.93
CA TYR A 38 -12.19 2.69 13.65
C TYR A 38 -12.48 1.40 14.46
N PRO A 39 -12.97 1.49 15.72
CA PRO A 39 -13.24 0.33 16.56
C PRO A 39 -14.17 -0.71 15.92
N GLY A 40 -15.14 -0.30 15.09
CA GLY A 40 -16.01 -1.22 14.37
C GLY A 40 -15.25 -2.15 13.40
N THR A 41 -14.25 -1.61 12.70
CA THR A 41 -13.38 -2.40 11.82
C THR A 41 -12.48 -3.33 12.63
N LEU A 42 -11.92 -2.84 13.75
CA LEU A 42 -11.11 -3.69 14.64
C LEU A 42 -11.92 -4.85 15.21
N ASN A 43 -13.17 -4.62 15.62
CA ASN A 43 -14.06 -5.68 16.09
C ASN A 43 -14.31 -6.73 15.00
N ALA A 44 -14.55 -6.30 13.76
CA ALA A 44 -14.69 -7.22 12.63
C ALA A 44 -13.39 -8.03 12.40
N MET A 45 -12.23 -7.38 12.47
CA MET A 45 -10.92 -8.05 12.36
C MET A 45 -10.67 -9.06 13.48
N VAL A 46 -11.13 -8.77 14.71
CA VAL A 46 -11.08 -9.71 15.84
C VAL A 46 -11.95 -10.93 15.58
N VAL A 47 -13.20 -10.74 15.11
CA VAL A 47 -14.11 -11.84 14.77
C VAL A 47 -13.54 -12.71 13.63
N GLN A 48 -12.83 -12.11 12.68
CA GLN A 48 -12.16 -12.82 11.58
C GLN A 48 -10.85 -13.52 12.01
N GLY A 49 -10.39 -13.28 13.23
CA GLY A 49 -9.12 -13.81 13.76
C GLY A 49 -7.90 -13.19 13.11
N LEU A 50 -7.98 -11.94 12.65
CA LEU A 50 -6.86 -11.18 12.07
C LEU A 50 -6.11 -10.39 13.15
N VAL A 51 -6.82 -9.95 14.18
CA VAL A 51 -6.31 -9.19 15.32
C VAL A 51 -6.72 -9.91 16.59
N GLU A 52 -5.85 -9.92 17.60
CA GLU A 52 -6.17 -10.44 18.93
C GLU A 52 -6.16 -9.35 19.99
N VAL A 53 -6.87 -9.57 21.08
CA VAL A 53 -6.91 -8.64 22.23
C VAL A 53 -5.86 -9.11 23.24
N THR A 54 -4.80 -8.33 23.39
CA THR A 54 -3.70 -8.62 24.32
C THR A 54 -3.99 -8.15 25.74
N TYR A 55 -4.70 -7.01 25.87
CA TYR A 55 -5.06 -6.44 27.16
C TYR A 55 -6.39 -5.68 27.08
N LYS A 56 -7.22 -5.84 28.11
CA LYS A 56 -8.51 -5.16 28.21
C LYS A 56 -8.76 -4.66 29.64
N SER A 57 -9.08 -3.38 29.76
CA SER A 57 -9.58 -2.73 30.97
C SER A 57 -10.90 -2.02 30.68
N HIS A 58 -11.49 -1.38 31.70
CA HIS A 58 -12.72 -0.58 31.53
C HIS A 58 -12.55 0.60 30.56
N SER A 59 -11.32 1.11 30.41
CA SER A 59 -11.04 2.33 29.63
C SER A 59 -10.12 2.10 28.44
N PHE A 60 -9.41 0.96 28.39
CA PHE A 60 -8.42 0.69 27.36
C PHE A 60 -8.55 -0.72 26.82
N THR A 61 -8.41 -0.85 25.51
CA THR A 61 -8.28 -2.15 24.85
C THR A 61 -7.08 -2.08 23.93
N HIS A 62 -6.14 -2.99 24.15
CA HIS A 62 -4.97 -3.16 23.33
C HIS A 62 -5.09 -4.42 22.48
N TYR A 63 -4.49 -4.32 21.32
CA TYR A 63 -4.56 -5.30 20.27
C TYR A 63 -3.15 -5.62 19.75
N GLU A 64 -3.01 -6.79 19.16
CA GLU A 64 -1.83 -7.19 18.39
C GLU A 64 -2.28 -7.88 17.09
N LEU A 65 -1.50 -7.71 16.02
CA LEU A 65 -1.79 -8.35 14.74
C LEU A 65 -1.35 -9.82 14.79
N THR A 66 -2.29 -10.73 14.52
CA THR A 66 -2.00 -12.17 14.45
C THR A 66 -1.19 -12.51 13.20
N ASP A 67 -0.58 -13.70 13.14
CA ASP A 67 0.13 -14.17 11.94
C ASP A 67 -0.77 -14.17 10.70
N LYS A 68 -2.05 -14.52 10.86
CA LYS A 68 -3.05 -14.47 9.78
C LYS A 68 -3.29 -13.03 9.30
N GLY A 69 -3.36 -12.08 10.22
CA GLY A 69 -3.48 -10.65 9.91
C GLY A 69 -2.25 -10.09 9.20
N LYS A 70 -1.05 -10.52 9.63
CA LYS A 70 0.22 -10.16 9.00
C LYS A 70 0.25 -10.66 7.55
N LEU A 71 -0.01 -11.95 7.33
CA LEU A 71 -0.08 -12.55 5.98
C LEU A 71 -1.04 -11.79 5.06
N LEU A 72 -2.20 -11.37 5.57
CA LEU A 72 -3.15 -10.59 4.80
C LEU A 72 -2.59 -9.20 4.40
N ALA A 73 -1.92 -8.53 5.34
CA ALA A 73 -1.29 -7.24 5.07
C ALA A 73 -0.19 -7.36 4.00
N GLU A 74 0.62 -8.42 4.02
CA GLU A 74 1.70 -8.63 3.03
C GLU A 74 1.15 -9.05 1.66
N ALA A 75 0.14 -9.92 1.63
CA ALA A 75 -0.57 -10.26 0.39
C ALA A 75 -1.15 -9.01 -0.28
N GLY A 76 -1.65 -8.08 0.55
CA GLY A 76 -2.04 -6.76 0.11
C GLY A 76 -0.86 -5.95 -0.45
N GLU A 77 0.28 -5.87 0.24
CA GLU A 77 1.45 -5.13 -0.26
C GLU A 77 1.93 -5.64 -1.61
N MET A 78 1.89 -6.95 -1.86
CA MET A 78 2.24 -7.51 -3.18
C MET A 78 1.29 -7.05 -4.29
N ALA A 79 0.00 -6.87 -3.99
CA ALA A 79 -0.98 -6.34 -4.95
C ALA A 79 -0.85 -4.81 -5.16
N SER A 80 -0.42 -4.07 -4.12
CA SER A 80 -0.17 -2.61 -4.23
C SER A 80 1.20 -2.29 -4.83
N LYS A 81 2.14 -3.23 -4.79
CA LYS A 81 3.38 -3.21 -5.54
C LYS A 81 3.13 -3.76 -6.95
N ALA A 82 2.07 -3.28 -7.62
CA ALA A 82 2.18 -3.16 -9.07
C ALA A 82 3.45 -2.34 -9.30
N PRO A 83 4.41 -2.81 -10.12
CA PRO A 83 5.57 -2.00 -10.43
C PRO A 83 5.03 -0.66 -10.92
N THR A 84 5.47 0.43 -10.30
CA THR A 84 5.43 1.73 -10.98
C THR A 84 6.16 1.47 -12.29
N VAL A 85 5.41 1.30 -13.38
CA VAL A 85 5.97 1.28 -14.71
C VAL A 85 6.46 2.70 -14.89
N SER A 86 7.70 2.97 -14.49
CA SER A 86 8.43 4.12 -14.99
C SER A 86 8.43 3.94 -16.49
N LEU A 87 7.70 4.80 -17.20
CA LEU A 87 7.83 4.88 -18.64
C LEU A 87 9.32 5.09 -18.93
N PRO A 88 9.94 4.27 -19.81
CA PRO A 88 11.32 4.52 -20.20
C PRO A 88 11.42 5.94 -20.74
N GLU A 89 12.46 6.67 -20.34
CA GLU A 89 12.78 7.97 -20.93
C GLU A 89 13.01 7.74 -22.43
N VAL A 90 12.30 8.50 -23.26
CA VAL A 90 12.41 8.39 -24.72
C VAL A 90 13.78 8.97 -25.12
N PRO A 91 14.68 8.19 -25.74
CA PRO A 91 15.98 8.70 -26.16
C PRO A 91 15.84 9.73 -27.30
N ASP A 92 16.70 10.75 -27.28
CA ASP A 92 16.72 11.81 -28.31
C ASP A 92 17.14 11.27 -29.70
N ASP A 93 17.82 10.13 -29.74
CA ASP A 93 18.36 9.47 -30.93
C ASP A 93 17.47 8.34 -31.46
N LEU A 94 16.22 8.23 -30.99
CA LEU A 94 15.29 7.14 -31.34
C LEU A 94 15.11 6.94 -32.86
N PHE A 95 15.33 7.98 -33.66
CA PHE A 95 15.12 7.99 -35.11
C PHE A 95 16.38 8.24 -35.95
N ASP A 96 17.57 8.22 -35.35
CA ASP A 96 18.84 8.49 -36.05
C ASP A 96 19.16 7.43 -37.12
N ASP A 97 18.74 6.18 -36.90
CA ASP A 97 18.92 5.07 -37.84
C ASP A 97 18.03 5.17 -39.10
N ILE A 98 17.04 6.09 -39.10
CA ILE A 98 16.16 6.32 -40.25
C ILE A 98 16.77 7.44 -41.10
N VAL A 99 16.91 7.26 -42.42
CA VAL A 99 17.46 8.32 -43.29
C VAL A 99 16.33 9.14 -43.92
N GLY A 100 16.38 10.47 -43.77
CA GLY A 100 15.35 11.40 -44.25
C GLY A 100 14.13 11.52 -43.32
N TYR A 101 13.05 12.17 -43.80
CA TYR A 101 11.82 12.45 -43.04
C TYR A 101 12.03 13.30 -41.77
N ASP A 102 12.94 14.26 -41.82
CA ASP A 102 13.30 15.09 -40.66
C ASP A 102 12.09 15.82 -40.07
N ASP A 103 11.18 16.28 -40.93
CA ASP A 103 9.91 16.93 -40.58
C ASP A 103 8.95 16.01 -39.81
N VAL A 104 8.85 14.75 -40.21
CA VAL A 104 7.99 13.76 -39.57
C VAL A 104 8.58 13.31 -38.22
N LYS A 105 9.91 13.15 -38.15
CA LYS A 105 10.62 12.77 -36.92
C LYS A 105 10.49 13.81 -35.83
N GLU A 106 10.69 15.09 -36.17
CA GLU A 106 10.52 16.20 -35.23
C GLU A 106 9.08 16.27 -34.69
N LEU A 107 8.09 16.04 -35.55
CA LEU A 107 6.68 16.03 -35.16
C LEU A 107 6.34 14.88 -34.22
N LEU A 108 6.90 13.69 -34.46
CA LEU A 108 6.71 12.51 -33.59
C LEU A 108 7.39 12.67 -32.23
N LEU A 109 8.65 13.13 -32.20
CA LEU A 109 9.36 13.44 -30.94
C LEU A 109 8.62 14.50 -30.12
N GLY A 110 8.13 15.56 -30.79
CA GLY A 110 7.30 16.58 -30.15
C GLY A 110 6.01 16.01 -29.58
N SER A 111 5.33 15.11 -30.30
CA SER A 111 4.07 14.50 -29.87
C SER A 111 4.24 13.54 -28.69
N LEU A 112 5.36 12.81 -28.62
CA LEU A 112 5.69 11.89 -27.52
C LEU A 112 6.09 12.63 -26.23
N SER A 113 6.61 13.85 -26.35
CA SER A 113 7.09 14.66 -25.22
C SER A 113 6.00 15.54 -24.58
N VAL A 114 4.83 15.66 -25.22
CA VAL A 114 3.72 16.47 -24.73
C VAL A 114 2.91 15.69 -23.70
N SER A 115 2.84 16.21 -22.48
CA SER A 115 2.20 15.58 -21.32
C SER A 115 0.66 15.62 -21.30
N LYS A 116 0.01 16.20 -22.32
CA LYS A 116 -1.45 16.19 -22.49
C LYS A 116 -1.83 15.86 -23.93
N PRO A 117 -2.68 14.85 -24.16
CA PRO A 117 -3.20 14.61 -25.51
C PRO A 117 -4.07 15.80 -25.93
N VAL A 118 -4.02 16.13 -27.22
CA VAL A 118 -4.92 17.10 -27.85
C VAL A 118 -6.29 16.46 -28.08
#